data_AF-A0A353HQR8-F1
#
_entry.id   AF-A0A353HQR8-F1
#
_cell.length_a   1.000
_cell.length_b   1.000
_cell.length_c   1.000
_cell.angle_alpha   90.00
_cell.angle_beta   90.00
_cell.angle_gamma   90.00
#
_symmetry.space_group_name_H-M   'P 1'
#
loop_
_entity.id
_entity.type
_entity.pdbx_description
1 polymer ?
#
loop_
_entity_poly.entity_id
_entity_poly.type
_entity_poly.pdbx_seq_one_letter_code
_entity_poly.pdbx_strand_id
1 'polypeptide(L)'
;MTNLSTISTMEFADWYENMSPLISNGILKCDTGGAWEENHISFALLDALENGTGEISLNPDYTTSYTIKKVSGDPEEKYGDIIVLVELEVNGNTIEGVGHFEAKRSYKDSPRFKMIDAKQLEIMLKSSPAHSVLLYDIGGDNSNRYGVATAVNTPLVIASKLKSEALHSLGEDFIDKFARYLAGRELDFDSAAVQDAKQAINKGQVVAAILVRTRFSPKLKLGTQKKPKHT
;
A
#
# COMPACT_ATOMS: atom_id res chain seq x y z
N MET A 1 2.19 23.61 -26.58
CA MET A 1 2.04 22.16 -26.81
C MET A 1 3.13 21.48 -26.03
N THR A 2 2.82 20.97 -24.84
CA THR A 2 3.76 20.22 -23.99
C THR A 2 3.97 18.85 -24.62
N ASN A 3 5.22 18.50 -24.93
CA ASN A 3 5.58 17.16 -25.38
C ASN A 3 5.19 16.17 -24.28
N LEU A 4 4.17 15.35 -24.55
CA LEU A 4 3.91 14.15 -23.76
C LEU A 4 5.08 13.19 -24.03
N SER A 5 6.09 13.24 -23.18
CA SER A 5 7.13 12.21 -23.12
C SER A 5 6.43 10.86 -23.03
N THR A 6 6.85 9.89 -23.84
CA THR A 6 6.32 8.53 -23.82
C THR A 6 6.61 7.93 -22.44
N ILE A 7 5.61 7.89 -21.56
CA ILE A 7 5.73 7.22 -20.28
C ILE A 7 5.78 5.72 -20.59
N SER A 8 6.87 5.07 -20.21
CA SER A 8 6.98 3.61 -20.33
C SER A 8 6.08 2.99 -19.27
N THR A 9 5.07 2.25 -19.71
CA THR A 9 4.26 1.41 -18.83
C THR A 9 5.11 0.23 -18.34
N MET A 10 5.00 -0.08 -17.06
CA MET A 10 5.71 -1.19 -16.42
C MET A 10 4.74 -2.34 -16.15
N GLU A 11 5.14 -3.57 -16.45
CA GLU A 11 4.37 -4.77 -16.07
C GLU A 11 4.42 -4.96 -14.54
N PHE A 12 3.42 -5.65 -13.97
CA PHE A 12 3.35 -5.86 -12.53
C PHE A 12 4.61 -6.54 -11.96
N ALA A 13 5.14 -7.54 -12.66
CA ALA A 13 6.34 -8.26 -12.23
C ALA A 13 7.56 -7.32 -12.15
N ASP A 14 7.78 -6.50 -13.18
CA ASP A 14 8.86 -5.52 -13.21
C ASP A 14 8.68 -4.48 -12.09
N TRP A 15 7.45 -4.04 -11.84
CA TRP A 15 7.16 -3.12 -10.75
C TRP A 15 7.48 -3.74 -9.40
N TYR A 16 7.04 -4.98 -9.15
CA TYR A 16 7.34 -5.70 -7.92
C TYR A 16 8.85 -5.86 -7.71
N GLU A 17 9.58 -6.29 -8.75
CA GLU A 17 11.03 -6.48 -8.71
C GLU A 17 11.79 -5.17 -8.42
N ASN A 18 11.26 -4.03 -8.85
CA ASN A 18 11.83 -2.72 -8.57
C ASN A 18 11.46 -2.20 -7.16
N MET A 19 10.22 -2.43 -6.72
CA MET A 19 9.71 -1.92 -5.45
C MET A 19 10.26 -2.67 -4.24
N SER A 20 10.34 -4.00 -4.31
CA SER A 20 10.74 -4.83 -3.17
C SER A 20 12.12 -4.45 -2.61
N PRO A 21 13.17 -4.29 -3.44
CA PRO A 21 14.47 -3.80 -2.95
C PRO A 21 14.42 -2.37 -2.43
N LEU A 22 13.62 -1.47 -3.01
CA LEU A 22 13.53 -0.08 -2.55
C LEU A 22 12.94 0.00 -1.14
N ILE A 23 11.82 -0.68 -0.91
CA ILE A 23 11.17 -0.73 0.42
C ILE A 23 12.09 -1.41 1.43
N SER A 24 12.66 -2.57 1.07
CA SER A 24 13.54 -3.32 1.97
C SER A 24 14.77 -2.50 2.37
N ASN A 25 15.39 -1.80 1.42
CA ASN A 25 16.53 -0.92 1.70
C ASN A 25 16.14 0.31 2.52
N GLY A 26 14.96 0.89 2.28
CA GLY A 26 14.42 2.00 3.06
C GLY A 26 14.29 1.63 4.54
N ILE A 27 13.63 0.50 4.82
CA ILE A 27 13.45 -0.01 6.18
C ILE A 27 14.80 -0.39 6.81
N LEU A 28 15.68 -1.06 6.08
CA LEU A 28 17.01 -1.45 6.59
C LEU A 28 17.86 -0.24 7.00
N LYS A 29 17.80 0.86 6.23
CA LYS A 29 18.51 2.10 6.56
C LYS A 29 18.06 2.68 7.90
N CYS A 30 16.77 2.56 8.24
CA CYS A 30 16.24 3.00 9.54
C CYS A 30 16.84 2.21 10.70
N ASP A 31 17.22 0.95 10.50
CA ASP A 31 17.88 0.12 11.53
C ASP A 31 19.36 0.47 11.72
N THR A 32 20.07 0.72 10.61
CA THR A 32 21.52 0.96 10.62
C THR A 32 21.91 2.41 10.90
N GLY A 33 21.05 3.37 10.56
CA GLY A 33 21.37 4.80 10.52
C GLY A 33 20.52 5.68 11.43
N GLY A 34 19.51 5.13 12.12
CA GLY A 34 18.60 5.90 12.97
C GLY A 34 18.03 5.04 14.08
N ALA A 35 17.38 5.66 15.06
CA ALA A 35 16.62 4.90 16.04
C ALA A 35 15.57 4.06 15.30
N TRP A 36 15.54 2.74 15.56
CA TRP A 36 14.50 1.83 15.08
C TRP A 36 13.16 2.28 15.67
N GLU A 37 12.50 3.20 14.97
CA GLU A 37 11.37 4.00 15.41
C GLU A 37 10.28 3.92 14.33
N GLU A 38 9.05 3.71 14.77
CA GLU A 38 7.92 3.28 13.94
C GLU A 38 7.50 4.34 12.92
N ASN A 39 7.49 5.60 13.32
CA ASN A 39 7.17 6.71 12.42
C ASN A 39 8.25 6.88 11.36
N HIS A 40 9.52 6.83 11.75
CA HIS A 40 10.64 6.92 10.81
C HIS A 40 10.60 5.79 9.77
N ILE A 41 10.35 4.55 10.18
CA ILE A 41 10.22 3.40 9.26
C ILE A 41 9.03 3.60 8.32
N SER A 42 7.89 4.04 8.84
CA SER A 42 6.70 4.33 8.02
C SER A 42 6.99 5.39 6.97
N PHE A 43 7.71 6.47 7.32
CA PHE A 43 8.11 7.48 6.34
C PHE A 43 9.08 6.93 5.30
N ALA A 44 10.05 6.09 5.68
CA ALA A 44 10.96 5.47 4.73
C ALA A 44 10.25 4.55 3.73
N LEU A 45 9.21 3.83 4.18
CA LEU A 45 8.36 3.04 3.28
C LEU A 45 7.57 3.94 2.32
N LEU A 46 6.99 5.04 2.79
CA LEU A 46 6.24 5.97 1.94
C LEU A 46 7.15 6.66 0.91
N ASP A 47 8.36 7.06 1.31
CA ASP A 47 9.39 7.63 0.42
C ASP A 47 9.83 6.59 -0.64
N ALA A 48 9.99 5.33 -0.24
CA ALA A 48 10.29 4.25 -1.20
C ALA A 48 9.15 4.06 -2.21
N LEU A 49 7.88 4.10 -1.77
CA LEU A 49 6.73 4.08 -2.66
C LEU A 49 6.76 5.25 -3.63
N GLU A 50 7.01 6.48 -3.15
CA GLU A 50 7.03 7.69 -3.98
C GLU A 50 8.12 7.66 -5.04
N ASN A 51 9.33 7.26 -4.65
CA ASN A 51 10.46 7.19 -5.57
C ASN A 51 10.44 5.98 -6.50
N GLY A 52 9.74 4.91 -6.11
CA GLY A 52 9.66 3.68 -6.88
C GLY A 52 8.43 3.58 -7.79
N THR A 53 7.44 4.45 -7.63
CA THR A 53 6.23 4.36 -8.45
C THR A 53 6.39 4.99 -9.83
N GLY A 54 6.47 4.11 -10.82
CA GLY A 54 6.13 4.42 -12.21
C GLY A 54 4.65 4.18 -12.51
N GLU A 55 4.27 4.36 -13.78
CA GLU A 55 2.95 3.99 -14.27
C GLU A 55 2.86 2.45 -14.41
N ILE A 56 2.05 1.81 -13.54
CA ILE A 56 1.89 0.34 -13.50
C ILE A 56 0.66 -0.07 -14.29
N SER A 57 0.77 -1.13 -15.09
CA SER A 57 -0.42 -1.80 -15.63
C SER A 57 -0.88 -2.93 -14.72
N LEU A 58 -2.06 -2.80 -14.13
CA LEU A 58 -2.68 -3.87 -13.33
C LEU A 58 -3.90 -4.48 -14.00
N ASN A 59 -4.68 -3.67 -14.74
CA ASN A 59 -5.90 -4.12 -15.39
C ASN A 59 -6.18 -3.30 -16.65
N PRO A 60 -6.52 -3.94 -17.79
CA PRO A 60 -6.84 -3.22 -19.01
C PRO A 60 -8.19 -2.48 -19.01
N ASP A 61 -9.08 -2.77 -18.06
CA ASP A 61 -10.46 -2.29 -18.06
C ASP A 61 -10.67 -0.99 -17.29
N TYR A 62 -9.68 -0.54 -16.51
CA TYR A 62 -9.77 0.69 -15.72
C TYR A 62 -8.42 1.35 -15.48
N THR A 63 -8.46 2.66 -15.22
CA THR A 63 -7.31 3.44 -14.75
C THR A 63 -7.35 3.52 -13.24
N THR A 64 -6.20 3.37 -12.59
CA THR A 64 -6.07 3.53 -11.13
C THR A 64 -5.23 4.75 -10.81
N SER A 65 -5.74 5.60 -9.90
CA SER A 65 -4.91 6.51 -9.11
C SER A 65 -5.01 6.21 -7.63
N TYR A 66 -4.01 6.63 -6.86
CA TYR A 66 -4.06 6.51 -5.42
C TYR A 66 -3.45 7.72 -4.73
N THR A 67 -3.64 7.80 -3.42
CA THR A 67 -2.95 8.70 -2.51
C THR A 67 -2.70 7.91 -1.23
N ILE A 68 -1.44 7.79 -0.82
CA ILE A 68 -1.06 7.15 0.43
C ILE A 68 -0.46 8.18 1.38
N LYS A 69 -0.85 8.15 2.65
CA LYS A 69 -0.39 9.14 3.64
C LYS A 69 -0.36 8.57 5.05
N LYS A 70 0.71 8.90 5.79
CA LYS A 70 0.70 8.77 7.25
C LYS A 70 -0.15 9.88 7.87
N VAL A 71 -1.06 9.52 8.76
CA VAL A 71 -1.95 10.44 9.46
C VAL A 71 -1.58 10.53 10.94
N SER A 72 -2.14 11.52 11.63
CA SER A 72 -1.91 11.75 13.07
C SER A 72 -3.16 12.29 13.76
N GLY A 73 -3.31 12.07 15.07
CA GLY A 73 -4.42 12.58 15.88
C GLY A 73 -5.70 11.76 15.70
N ASP A 74 -6.89 12.38 15.76
CA ASP A 74 -8.16 11.65 15.67
C ASP A 74 -8.27 10.67 14.48
N PRO A 75 -7.79 11.00 13.26
CA PRO A 75 -7.77 10.03 12.17
C PRO A 75 -6.86 8.83 12.40
N GLU A 76 -5.70 9.01 13.03
CA GLU A 76 -4.77 7.93 13.37
C GLU A 76 -5.40 7.00 14.41
N GLU A 77 -6.03 7.55 15.44
CA GLU A 77 -6.75 6.74 16.43
C GLU A 77 -7.93 5.98 15.79
N LYS A 78 -8.63 6.59 14.83
CA LYS A 78 -9.81 5.98 14.20
C LYS A 78 -9.46 4.94 13.14
N TYR A 79 -8.45 5.21 12.33
CA TYR A 79 -8.18 4.47 11.09
C TYR A 79 -6.79 3.84 11.03
N GLY A 80 -5.91 4.09 12.00
CA GLY A 80 -4.53 3.63 12.00
C GLY A 80 -3.56 4.64 11.40
N ASP A 81 -2.28 4.30 11.48
CA ASP A 81 -1.15 5.13 11.05
C ASP A 81 -1.21 5.60 9.59
N ILE A 82 -1.63 4.76 8.64
CA ILE A 82 -1.51 5.02 7.20
C ILE A 82 -2.86 4.81 6.50
N ILE A 83 -3.23 5.76 5.65
CA ILE A 83 -4.42 5.72 4.79
C ILE A 83 -3.99 5.61 3.34
N VAL A 84 -4.61 4.70 2.58
CA VAL A 84 -4.50 4.55 1.13
C VAL A 84 -5.85 4.84 0.49
N LEU A 85 -6.01 6.00 -0.13
CA LEU A 85 -7.17 6.31 -0.97
C LEU A 85 -6.88 5.84 -2.40
N VAL A 86 -7.77 5.07 -3.00
CA VAL A 86 -7.67 4.58 -4.37
C VAL A 86 -8.86 5.08 -5.18
N GLU A 87 -8.60 5.58 -6.37
CA GLU A 87 -9.58 6.04 -7.35
C GLU A 87 -9.46 5.15 -8.60
N LEU A 88 -10.57 4.52 -8.99
CA LEU A 88 -10.67 3.68 -10.18
C LEU A 88 -11.55 4.37 -11.20
N GLU A 89 -11.03 4.68 -12.38
CA GLU A 89 -11.81 5.24 -13.49
C GLU A 89 -12.23 4.11 -14.44
N VAL A 90 -13.54 3.81 -14.46
CA VAL A 90 -14.17 2.75 -15.26
C VAL A 90 -15.24 3.36 -16.15
N ASN A 91 -15.06 3.31 -17.47
CA ASN A 91 -16.02 3.87 -18.44
C ASN A 91 -16.42 5.34 -18.15
N GLY A 92 -15.46 6.15 -17.69
CA GLY A 92 -15.69 7.56 -17.34
C GLY A 92 -16.36 7.79 -15.98
N ASN A 93 -16.65 6.74 -15.21
CA ASN A 93 -17.11 6.85 -13.82
C ASN A 93 -15.94 6.62 -12.86
N THR A 94 -15.87 7.40 -11.79
CA THR A 94 -14.88 7.23 -10.73
C THR A 94 -15.48 6.44 -9.58
N ILE A 95 -14.80 5.37 -9.17
CA ILE A 95 -15.10 4.58 -7.97
C ILE A 95 -13.96 4.83 -6.98
N GLU A 96 -14.29 5.13 -5.74
CA GLU A 96 -13.32 5.45 -4.71
C GLU A 96 -13.39 4.41 -3.60
N GLY A 97 -12.23 3.91 -3.18
CA GLY A 97 -12.12 3.00 -2.05
C GLY A 97 -10.91 3.36 -1.18
N VAL A 98 -10.97 2.97 0.08
CA VAL A 98 -9.90 3.27 1.05
C VAL A 98 -9.39 2.00 1.74
N GLY A 99 -8.08 1.91 1.90
CA GLY A 99 -7.41 0.91 2.71
C GLY A 99 -6.66 1.57 3.87
N HIS A 100 -6.53 0.84 4.98
CA HIS A 100 -5.95 1.37 6.21
C HIS A 100 -4.89 0.44 6.79
N PHE A 101 -3.84 1.02 7.37
CA PHE A 101 -2.80 0.29 8.08
C PHE A 101 -2.49 0.89 9.46
N GLU A 102 -2.47 0.03 10.48
CA GLU A 102 -1.82 0.28 11.76
C GLU A 102 -0.38 -0.25 11.70
N ALA A 103 0.61 0.63 11.77
CA ALA A 103 2.01 0.27 11.64
C ALA A 103 2.58 -0.20 12.99
N LYS A 104 3.34 -1.28 12.99
CA LYS A 104 3.99 -1.81 14.21
C LYS A 104 5.39 -2.32 13.90
N ARG A 105 6.40 -1.82 14.62
CA ARG A 105 7.77 -2.36 14.51
C ARG A 105 8.05 -3.49 15.49
N SER A 106 8.96 -4.39 15.11
CA SER A 106 9.57 -5.34 16.05
C SER A 106 10.45 -4.60 17.07
N TYR A 107 10.81 -5.26 18.17
CA TYR A 107 11.69 -4.71 19.20
C TYR A 107 12.97 -5.55 19.27
N LYS A 108 14.15 -4.92 19.30
CA LYS A 108 15.42 -5.68 19.30
C LYS A 108 15.63 -6.48 20.59
N ASP A 109 15.10 -5.98 21.70
CA ASP A 109 15.18 -6.59 23.02
C ASP A 109 14.10 -7.66 23.25
N SER A 110 13.11 -7.76 22.35
CA SER A 110 12.15 -8.88 22.35
C SER A 110 11.51 -9.02 20.98
N PRO A 111 11.44 -10.22 20.38
CA PRO A 111 10.82 -10.48 19.07
C PRO A 111 9.28 -10.38 19.15
N ARG A 112 8.79 -9.25 19.65
CA ARG A 112 7.40 -8.96 19.96
C ARG A 112 7.05 -7.57 19.46
N PHE A 113 5.86 -7.47 18.89
CA PHE A 113 5.18 -6.23 18.60
C PHE A 113 4.47 -5.77 19.89
N LYS A 114 5.26 -5.29 20.87
CA LYS A 114 4.78 -4.99 22.23
C LYS A 114 3.58 -4.04 22.25
N MET A 115 3.47 -3.17 21.24
CA MET A 115 2.47 -2.10 21.14
C MET A 115 1.17 -2.51 20.43
N ILE A 116 0.97 -3.80 20.10
CA ILE A 116 -0.32 -4.25 19.57
C ILE A 116 -1.36 -4.23 20.70
N ASP A 117 -2.31 -3.31 20.59
CA ASP A 117 -3.51 -3.21 21.43
C ASP A 117 -4.74 -3.75 20.68
N ALA A 118 -5.25 -4.91 21.12
CA ALA A 118 -6.42 -5.53 20.51
C ALA A 118 -7.68 -4.65 20.60
N LYS A 119 -7.84 -3.86 21.67
CA LYS A 119 -9.00 -2.97 21.81
C LYS A 119 -8.94 -1.85 20.78
N GLN A 120 -7.75 -1.29 20.56
CA GLN A 120 -7.54 -0.26 19.54
C GLN A 120 -7.83 -0.83 18.15
N LEU A 121 -7.33 -2.03 17.86
CA LEU A 121 -7.59 -2.71 16.59
C LEU A 121 -9.09 -3.02 16.38
N GLU A 122 -9.83 -3.36 17.43
CA GLU A 122 -11.29 -3.53 17.35
C GLU A 122 -12.03 -2.22 17.03
N ILE A 123 -11.54 -1.08 17.55
CA ILE A 123 -12.09 0.25 17.23
C ILE A 123 -11.83 0.59 15.76
N MET A 124 -10.60 0.37 15.30
CA MET A 124 -10.22 0.63 13.91
C MET A 124 -11.01 -0.24 12.93
N LEU A 125 -11.16 -1.53 13.22
CA LEU A 125 -11.91 -2.47 12.39
C LEU A 125 -13.41 -2.12 12.30
N LYS A 126 -14.00 -1.54 13.35
CA LYS A 126 -15.37 -1.03 13.32
C LYS A 126 -15.52 0.21 12.44
N SER A 127 -14.45 1.00 12.33
CA SER A 127 -14.43 2.21 11.51
C SER A 127 -14.20 1.90 10.04
N SER A 128 -13.41 0.86 9.74
CA SER A 128 -13.25 0.36 8.39
C SER A 128 -12.92 -1.13 8.37
N PRO A 129 -13.69 -1.99 7.68
CA PRO A 129 -13.36 -3.41 7.53
C PRO A 129 -12.10 -3.65 6.69
N ALA A 130 -11.66 -2.67 5.88
CA ALA A 130 -10.44 -2.72 5.08
C ALA A 130 -9.20 -2.28 5.87
N HIS A 131 -9.03 -2.83 7.07
CA HIS A 131 -7.93 -2.49 7.97
C HIS A 131 -6.95 -3.65 8.15
N SER A 132 -5.65 -3.33 8.08
CA SER A 132 -4.56 -4.28 8.26
C SER A 132 -3.54 -3.75 9.28
N VAL A 133 -2.76 -4.64 9.88
CA VAL A 133 -1.58 -4.27 10.67
C VAL A 133 -0.35 -4.44 9.77
N LEU A 134 0.45 -3.39 9.66
CA LEU A 134 1.68 -3.37 8.89
C LEU A 134 2.88 -3.58 9.83
N LEU A 135 3.50 -4.75 9.73
CA LEU A 135 4.57 -5.19 10.61
C LEU A 135 5.93 -4.92 9.98
N TYR A 136 6.78 -4.18 10.67
CA TYR A 136 8.16 -3.94 10.27
C TYR A 136 9.15 -4.79 11.06
N ASP A 137 10.08 -5.41 10.35
CA ASP A 137 11.17 -6.17 10.95
C ASP A 137 12.45 -6.11 10.11
N ILE A 138 13.53 -6.69 10.64
CA ILE A 138 14.75 -6.97 9.89
C ILE A 138 14.93 -8.48 9.76
N GLY A 139 14.88 -8.96 8.53
CA GLY A 139 15.14 -10.35 8.19
C GLY A 139 16.62 -10.61 7.89
N GLY A 140 16.95 -11.90 7.77
CA GLY A 140 18.27 -12.39 7.40
C GLY A 140 19.24 -12.56 8.58
N ASP A 141 20.50 -12.81 8.25
CA ASP A 141 21.59 -12.94 9.22
C ASP A 141 22.54 -11.72 9.17
N ASN A 142 23.60 -11.73 9.98
CA ASN A 142 24.56 -10.62 10.04
C ASN A 142 25.24 -10.28 8.70
N SER A 143 25.27 -11.21 7.74
CA SER A 143 25.92 -11.05 6.45
C SER A 143 24.96 -10.63 5.33
N ASN A 144 23.66 -10.89 5.49
CA ASN A 144 22.64 -10.62 4.48
C ASN A 144 21.33 -10.15 5.12
N ARG A 145 21.36 -8.94 5.70
CA ARG A 145 20.21 -8.30 6.34
C ARG A 145 19.33 -7.60 5.31
N TYR A 146 18.02 -7.63 5.52
CA TYR A 146 17.05 -6.94 4.67
C TYR A 146 15.86 -6.45 5.50
N GLY A 147 15.26 -5.33 5.10
CA GLY A 147 14.05 -4.81 5.73
C GLY A 147 12.83 -5.63 5.30
N VAL A 148 11.92 -5.86 6.24
CA VAL A 148 10.68 -6.63 6.04
C VAL A 148 9.49 -5.74 6.34
N ALA A 149 8.49 -5.75 5.47
CA ALA A 149 7.18 -5.16 5.69
C ALA A 149 6.10 -6.19 5.35
N THR A 150 5.31 -6.58 6.34
CA THR A 150 4.24 -7.58 6.17
C THR A 150 2.90 -6.99 6.57
N ALA A 151 1.91 -7.10 5.70
CA ALA A 151 0.54 -6.72 6.00
C ALA A 151 -0.24 -7.94 6.51
N VAL A 152 -0.82 -7.83 7.71
CA VAL A 152 -1.70 -8.86 8.30
C VAL A 152 -3.09 -8.28 8.46
N ASN A 153 -4.11 -8.96 7.93
CA ASN A 153 -5.49 -8.51 8.12
C ASN A 153 -5.81 -8.42 9.61
N THR A 154 -6.34 -7.28 10.07
CA THR A 154 -6.58 -7.02 11.49
C THR A 154 -7.46 -8.05 12.20
N PRO A 155 -8.51 -8.60 11.56
CA PRO A 155 -9.26 -9.70 12.16
C PRO A 155 -8.39 -10.91 12.53
N LEU A 156 -7.36 -11.24 11.73
CA LEU A 156 -6.45 -12.35 12.01
C LEU A 156 -5.50 -12.02 13.17
N VAL A 157 -5.03 -10.77 13.28
CA VAL A 157 -4.21 -10.32 14.41
C VAL A 157 -5.00 -10.46 15.72
N ILE A 158 -6.25 -9.97 15.74
CA ILE A 158 -7.15 -10.07 16.91
C ILE A 158 -7.42 -11.53 17.26
N ALA A 159 -7.81 -12.35 16.27
CA ALA A 159 -8.19 -13.75 16.49
C ALA A 159 -7.01 -14.62 16.97
N SER A 160 -5.82 -14.41 16.41
CA SER A 160 -4.63 -15.19 16.75
C SER A 160 -4.10 -14.90 18.15
N LYS A 161 -4.34 -13.69 18.66
CA LYS A 161 -3.76 -13.17 19.92
C LYS A 161 -2.22 -13.22 19.96
N LEU A 162 -1.58 -13.45 18.81
CA LEU A 162 -0.13 -13.43 18.69
C LEU A 162 0.35 -11.99 18.80
N LYS A 163 1.51 -11.82 19.44
CA LYS A 163 2.21 -10.53 19.52
C LYS A 163 3.69 -10.68 19.19
N SER A 164 4.08 -11.79 18.57
CA SER A 164 5.47 -12.12 18.22
C SER A 164 5.69 -12.04 16.72
N GLU A 165 6.94 -12.24 16.30
CA GLU A 165 7.35 -12.43 14.90
C GLU A 165 6.48 -13.46 14.14
N ALA A 166 5.87 -14.42 14.84
CA ALA A 166 4.94 -15.38 14.26
C ALA A 166 3.76 -14.72 13.53
N LEU A 167 3.42 -13.47 13.85
CA LEU A 167 2.42 -12.70 13.09
C LEU A 167 2.79 -12.53 11.61
N HIS A 168 4.09 -12.48 11.26
CA HIS A 168 4.51 -12.41 9.86
C HIS A 168 3.99 -13.60 9.04
N SER A 169 3.89 -14.79 9.66
CA SER A 169 3.39 -15.99 8.99
C SER A 169 1.88 -15.96 8.68
N LEU A 170 1.14 -15.01 9.25
CA LEU A 170 -0.29 -14.81 9.01
C LEU A 170 -0.58 -13.76 7.93
N GLY A 171 0.44 -13.04 7.49
CA GLY A 171 0.31 -11.94 6.53
C GLY A 171 0.87 -12.26 5.17
N GLU A 172 0.92 -11.21 4.36
CA GLU A 172 1.56 -11.20 3.05
C GLU A 172 2.55 -10.03 2.96
N ASP A 173 3.43 -10.07 1.96
CA ASP A 173 4.32 -8.96 1.69
C ASP A 173 3.50 -7.67 1.48
N PHE A 174 3.98 -6.55 2.02
CA PHE A 174 3.29 -5.27 1.91
C PHE A 174 3.02 -4.88 0.44
N ILE A 175 3.93 -5.19 -0.47
CA ILE A 175 3.78 -4.85 -1.90
C ILE A 175 2.63 -5.63 -2.51
N ASP A 176 2.49 -6.92 -2.17
CA ASP A 176 1.38 -7.74 -2.65
C ASP A 176 0.04 -7.21 -2.16
N LYS A 177 -0.03 -6.85 -0.87
CA LYS A 177 -1.23 -6.21 -0.29
C LYS A 177 -1.53 -4.87 -0.98
N PHE A 178 -0.52 -4.04 -1.19
CA PHE A 178 -0.66 -2.74 -1.82
C PHE A 178 -1.12 -2.87 -3.28
N ALA A 179 -0.58 -3.83 -4.03
CA ALA A 179 -1.01 -4.15 -5.38
C ALA A 179 -2.49 -4.54 -5.46
N ARG A 180 -3.00 -5.27 -4.47
CA ARG A 180 -4.44 -5.58 -4.39
C ARG A 180 -5.29 -4.34 -4.20
N TYR A 181 -4.86 -3.41 -3.34
CA TYR A 181 -5.52 -2.10 -3.20
C TYR A 181 -5.56 -1.36 -4.54
N LEU A 182 -4.43 -1.29 -5.26
CA LEU A 182 -4.39 -0.67 -6.58
C LEU A 182 -5.26 -1.42 -7.61
N ALA A 183 -5.45 -2.72 -7.46
CA ALA A 183 -6.39 -3.49 -8.26
C ALA A 183 -7.86 -3.35 -7.81
N GLY A 184 -8.18 -2.44 -6.89
CA GLY A 184 -9.53 -2.22 -6.39
C GLY A 184 -10.04 -3.33 -5.47
N ARG A 185 -9.16 -4.15 -4.90
CA ARG A 185 -9.52 -5.27 -4.01
C ARG A 185 -9.21 -4.92 -2.57
N GLU A 186 -10.00 -5.49 -1.66
CA GLU A 186 -9.78 -5.35 -0.21
C GLU A 186 -9.82 -3.90 0.28
N LEU A 187 -10.50 -3.02 -0.46
CA LEU A 187 -10.79 -1.63 -0.09
C LEU A 187 -12.17 -1.54 0.57
N ASP A 188 -12.34 -0.50 1.38
CA ASP A 188 -13.62 -0.06 1.91
C ASP A 188 -14.21 1.01 0.98
N PHE A 189 -15.37 0.71 0.41
CA PHE A 189 -16.08 1.58 -0.52
C PHE A 189 -17.22 2.36 0.17
N ASP A 190 -17.34 2.26 1.49
CA ASP A 190 -18.33 3.05 2.22
C ASP A 190 -18.04 4.55 2.05
N SER A 191 -19.07 5.28 1.63
CA SER A 191 -18.92 6.70 1.32
C SER A 191 -18.48 7.53 2.53
N ALA A 192 -18.86 7.17 3.75
CA ALA A 192 -18.45 7.89 4.95
C ALA A 192 -16.96 7.63 5.25
N ALA A 193 -16.50 6.38 5.13
CA ALA A 193 -15.09 6.03 5.27
C ALA A 193 -14.21 6.77 4.25
N VAL A 194 -14.63 6.82 2.98
CA VAL A 194 -13.91 7.55 1.92
C VAL A 194 -13.88 9.05 2.20
N GLN A 195 -14.99 9.67 2.63
CA GLN A 195 -15.02 11.10 2.95
C GLN A 195 -14.15 11.44 4.16
N ASP A 196 -14.16 10.60 5.20
CA ASP A 196 -13.32 10.77 6.37
C ASP A 196 -11.82 10.65 6.00
N ALA A 197 -11.47 9.66 5.18
CA ALA A 197 -10.12 9.48 4.66
C ALA A 197 -9.64 10.70 3.88
N LYS A 198 -10.48 11.24 2.98
CA LYS A 198 -10.18 12.49 2.25
C LYS A 198 -9.96 13.67 3.19
N GLN A 199 -10.80 13.82 4.21
CA GLN A 199 -10.63 14.88 5.20
C GLN A 199 -9.33 14.71 6.01
N ALA A 200 -9.01 13.48 6.42
CA ALA A 200 -7.77 13.16 7.14
C ALA A 200 -6.54 13.47 6.29
N ILE A 201 -6.56 13.05 5.02
CA ILE A 201 -5.49 13.35 4.05
C ILE A 201 -5.32 14.86 3.87
N ASN A 202 -6.41 15.63 3.80
CA ASN A 202 -6.35 17.09 3.67
C ASN A 202 -5.88 17.82 4.94
N LYS A 203 -6.13 17.26 6.13
CA LYS A 203 -5.78 17.88 7.42
C LYS A 203 -4.34 17.58 7.89
N GLY A 204 -3.78 16.42 7.54
CA GLY A 204 -2.44 16.03 8.01
C GLY A 204 -1.31 16.89 7.41
N GLN A 205 -0.20 17.06 8.13
CA GLN A 205 1.06 17.56 7.53
C GLN A 205 1.44 16.63 6.36
N VAL A 206 1.41 17.18 5.14
CA VAL A 206 1.70 16.43 3.90
C VAL A 206 3.21 16.12 3.89
N VAL A 207 3.57 14.84 3.85
CA VAL A 207 4.98 14.43 3.62
C VAL A 207 5.17 13.78 2.26
N ALA A 208 4.15 13.06 1.73
CA ALA A 208 4.12 12.56 0.35
C ALA A 208 2.67 12.47 -0.14
N ALA A 209 2.42 12.78 -1.41
CA ALA A 209 1.15 12.56 -2.10
C ALA A 209 1.46 12.07 -3.50
N ILE A 210 1.46 10.75 -3.66
CA ILE A 210 1.82 10.12 -4.92
C ILE A 210 0.55 10.00 -5.77
N LEU A 211 0.29 10.96 -6.65
CA LEU A 211 -0.72 10.77 -7.69
C LEU A 211 -0.10 9.99 -8.85
N VAL A 212 -0.07 8.66 -8.74
CA VAL A 212 0.18 7.81 -9.91
C VAL A 212 -1.12 7.73 -10.70
N ARG A 213 -1.18 8.24 -11.92
CA ARG A 213 -2.28 7.91 -12.84
C ARG A 213 -1.82 6.78 -13.73
N THR A 214 -2.43 5.61 -13.59
CA THR A 214 -2.18 4.47 -14.47
C THR A 214 -3.18 4.45 -15.62
N ARG A 215 -2.85 5.05 -16.77
CA ARG A 215 -3.67 4.97 -17.97
C ARG A 215 -3.35 3.72 -18.76
N PHE A 216 -4.27 2.77 -18.75
CA PHE A 216 -4.25 1.73 -19.77
C PHE A 216 -5.05 2.17 -21.00
N SER A 217 -4.37 2.25 -22.14
CA SER A 217 -5.04 2.31 -23.43
C SER A 217 -4.88 0.95 -24.10
N PRO A 218 -5.97 0.18 -24.30
CA PRO A 218 -5.89 -0.97 -25.17
C PRO A 218 -5.53 -0.44 -26.57
N LYS A 219 -4.30 -0.66 -27.02
CA LYS A 219 -4.04 -0.73 -28.46
C LYS A 219 -4.67 -2.03 -28.95
N LEU A 220 -6.00 -2.06 -28.98
CA LEU A 220 -6.77 -2.99 -29.78
C LEU A 220 -6.41 -2.68 -31.23
N LYS A 221 -5.33 -3.30 -31.72
CA LYS A 221 -5.18 -3.55 -33.15
C LYS A 221 -6.29 -4.51 -33.50
N LEU A 222 -7.48 -3.97 -33.77
CA LEU A 222 -8.50 -4.68 -34.53
C LEU A 222 -7.83 -5.07 -35.84
N GLY A 223 -7.33 -6.31 -35.90
CA GLY A 223 -6.86 -6.91 -37.13
C GLY A 223 -8.02 -6.78 -38.10
N THR A 224 -7.82 -6.00 -39.16
CA THR A 224 -8.76 -5.94 -40.26
C THR A 224 -8.90 -7.36 -40.79
N GLN A 225 -9.99 -8.05 -40.43
CA GLN A 225 -10.33 -9.32 -41.03
C GLN A 225 -10.47 -9.06 -42.53
N LYS A 226 -9.50 -9.54 -43.32
CA LYS A 226 -9.62 -9.58 -44.78
C LYS A 226 -10.87 -10.40 -45.08
N LYS A 227 -11.90 -9.74 -45.63
CA LYS A 227 -13.07 -10.44 -46.19
C LYS A 227 -12.57 -11.55 -47.11
N PRO A 228 -13.06 -12.80 -46.96
CA PRO A 228 -12.73 -13.85 -47.91
C PRO A 228 -13.23 -13.42 -49.29
N LYS A 229 -12.34 -13.47 -50.29
CA LYS A 229 -12.75 -13.35 -51.69
C LYS A 229 -13.46 -14.65 -52.04
N HIS A 230 -14.76 -14.57 -52.29
CA HIS A 230 -15.47 -15.65 -52.97
C HIS A 230 -15.01 -15.64 -54.43
N THR A 231 -14.34 -16.72 -54.83
CA THR A 231 -14.11 -17.13 -56.21
C THR A 231 -15.13 -18.17 -56.60
#